data_AF-A0A067GSN0-F1
#
_entry.id   AF-A0A067GSN0-F1
#
_cell.length_a   1.000
_cell.length_b   1.000
_cell.length_c   1.000
_cell.angle_alpha   90.00
_cell.angle_beta   90.00
_cell.angle_gamma   90.00
#
_symmetry.space_group_name_H-M   'P 1'
#
loop_
_entity.id
_entity.type
_entity.pdbx_description
1 polymer ?
#
loop_
_entity_poly.entity_id
_entity_poly.type
_entity_poly.pdbx_seq_one_letter_code
_entity_poly.pdbx_strand_id
1 'polypeptide(L)'
;MECAGKGRGTRCIGPARRRCGRCGAVAYCSVSHQISHWSDHKGECERLEQQMKCVDVLNNFPFTFSEEATVQVCEKQETRCSFLSKRGIHGVGMWMCECSCGLSSSAASFERARSKDDGWDLPCILCPCYGPSSPISKDLCGWKDYYEWRSIPLHSPIALLLHWPLTIYYAAQVAGLRSFSSEIGRKLCIHYLGPEQELLQLPVFGELRALFPGVQVHMEIIGPEIPPNRDGEKIYLCSYAHCTDSDCICKSPSEELNQSVGTVRSSAVTLHLHKGFYHDCFRDIIKDSFPHLIIAPNAGIAAYSSWSSTIELIKEINVPAVFSDYCEEACHLAASCITTLTGRPLSVPIQLNPFRQPMVVEDSALFLPCYSNCFLFGM
;
A
#
# COMPACT_ATOMS: atom_id res chain seq x y z
N MET A 1 9.32 -7.81 19.77
CA MET A 1 10.52 -8.44 19.19
C MET A 1 10.63 -9.88 19.62
N GLU A 2 10.56 -10.77 18.64
CA GLU A 2 10.84 -12.20 18.84
C GLU A 2 12.36 -12.46 18.92
N CYS A 3 12.74 -13.59 19.53
CA CYS A 3 14.12 -14.05 19.53
C CYS A 3 14.43 -14.73 18.20
N ALA A 4 15.43 -14.26 17.45
CA ALA A 4 15.80 -14.87 16.17
C ALA A 4 16.36 -16.31 16.31
N GLY A 5 16.89 -16.67 17.48
CA GLY A 5 17.29 -18.05 17.78
C GLY A 5 16.16 -18.96 18.28
N LYS A 6 14.90 -18.50 18.29
CA LYS A 6 13.74 -19.29 18.72
C LYS A 6 13.65 -20.57 17.86
N GLY A 7 13.42 -21.70 18.52
CA GLY A 7 13.39 -23.02 17.86
C GLY A 7 14.77 -23.67 17.68
N ARG A 8 15.89 -22.99 18.01
CA ARG A 8 17.24 -23.56 17.91
C ARG A 8 17.74 -24.07 19.25
N GLY A 9 17.72 -25.40 19.42
CA GLY A 9 18.32 -26.11 20.54
C GLY A 9 17.59 -25.94 21.87
N THR A 10 17.76 -24.80 22.53
CA THR A 10 17.20 -24.52 23.86
C THR A 10 15.97 -23.62 23.79
N ARG A 11 15.09 -23.71 24.80
CA ARG A 11 13.93 -22.81 24.93
C ARG A 11 14.36 -21.36 25.13
N CYS A 12 13.51 -20.41 24.72
CA CYS A 12 13.73 -19.00 25.02
C CYS A 12 13.65 -18.75 26.53
N ILE A 13 14.56 -17.90 27.04
CA ILE A 13 14.67 -17.58 28.47
C ILE A 13 14.00 -16.25 28.85
N GLY A 14 13.38 -15.56 27.89
CA GLY A 14 12.69 -14.29 28.11
C GLY A 14 12.59 -13.45 26.84
N PRO A 15 12.21 -12.16 26.96
CA PRO A 15 12.14 -11.23 25.84
C PRO A 15 13.49 -11.04 25.14
N ALA A 16 13.46 -10.87 23.82
CA ALA A 16 14.66 -10.64 23.02
C ALA A 16 15.17 -9.20 23.17
N ARG A 17 15.99 -8.95 24.20
CA ARG A 17 16.55 -7.63 24.51
C ARG A 17 17.97 -7.42 23.99
N ARG A 18 18.69 -8.50 23.66
CA ARG A 18 20.06 -8.41 23.17
C ARG A 18 20.05 -8.20 21.65
N ARG A 19 20.55 -7.06 21.18
CA ARG A 19 20.73 -6.83 19.74
C ARG A 19 22.06 -7.40 19.25
N CYS A 20 22.12 -7.78 17.98
CA CYS A 20 23.39 -8.05 17.31
C CYS A 20 24.29 -6.80 17.39
N GLY A 21 25.52 -6.95 17.89
CA GLY A 21 26.42 -5.82 18.11
C GLY A 21 26.97 -5.17 16.83
N ARG A 22 26.85 -5.84 15.69
CA ARG A 22 27.23 -5.29 14.37
C ARG A 22 26.04 -4.59 13.72
N CYS A 23 25.04 -5.36 13.29
CA CYS A 23 23.94 -4.77 12.52
C CYS A 23 22.89 -4.07 13.37
N GLY A 24 22.73 -4.39 14.66
CA GLY A 24 21.66 -3.84 15.50
C GLY A 24 20.22 -4.27 15.16
N ALA A 25 19.97 -4.85 13.98
CA ALA A 25 18.63 -5.20 13.49
C ALA A 25 18.01 -6.45 14.16
N VAL A 26 18.83 -7.43 14.55
CA VAL A 26 18.36 -8.73 15.04
C VAL A 26 18.42 -8.83 16.56
N ALA A 27 17.39 -9.41 17.18
CA ALA A 27 17.25 -9.54 18.63
C ALA A 27 17.36 -10.99 19.12
N TYR A 28 17.96 -11.18 20.30
CA TYR A 28 18.15 -12.46 20.96
C TYR A 28 17.76 -12.39 22.44
N CYS A 29 17.22 -13.49 22.97
CA CYS A 29 16.97 -13.61 24.42
C CYS A 29 18.23 -14.06 25.20
N SER A 30 19.25 -14.61 24.53
CA SER A 30 20.47 -15.10 25.16
C SER A 30 21.69 -15.08 24.23
N VAL A 31 22.89 -15.19 24.79
CA VAL A 31 24.13 -15.35 24.02
C VAL A 31 24.15 -16.67 23.25
N SER A 32 23.64 -17.75 23.86
CA SER A 32 23.56 -19.07 23.25
C SER A 32 22.74 -19.03 21.95
N HIS A 33 21.58 -18.38 21.96
CA HIS A 33 20.74 -18.20 20.77
C HIS A 33 21.39 -17.35 19.69
N GLN A 34 22.21 -16.36 20.05
CA GLN A 34 22.96 -15.60 19.06
C GLN A 34 24.04 -16.46 18.39
N ILE A 35 24.76 -17.27 19.17
CA ILE A 35 25.79 -18.17 18.63
C ILE A 35 25.14 -19.23 17.72
N SER A 36 24.02 -19.81 18.13
CA SER A 36 23.33 -20.86 17.35
C SER A 36 22.67 -20.36 16.08
N HIS A 37 22.27 -19.08 16.03
CA HIS A 37 21.69 -18.44 14.83
C HIS A 37 22.76 -17.83 13.91
N TRP A 38 24.02 -17.73 14.36
CA TRP A 38 25.07 -17.03 13.61
C TRP A 38 25.34 -17.63 12.23
N SER A 39 25.17 -18.95 12.06
CA SER A 39 25.32 -19.62 10.76
C SER A 39 24.43 -19.02 9.66
N ASP A 40 23.20 -18.67 10.02
CA ASP A 40 22.20 -18.14 9.09
C ASP A 40 22.36 -16.61 9.01
N HIS A 41 22.50 -15.94 10.15
CA HIS A 41 22.60 -14.48 10.22
C HIS A 41 23.89 -13.91 9.60
N LYS A 42 25.01 -14.65 9.59
CA LYS A 42 26.31 -14.10 9.15
C LYS A 42 26.26 -13.53 7.74
N GLY A 43 25.51 -14.15 6.83
CA GLY A 43 25.35 -13.68 5.45
C GLY A 43 24.46 -12.45 5.31
N GLU A 44 23.54 -12.23 6.26
CA GLU A 44 22.58 -11.13 6.26
C GLU A 44 23.09 -9.92 7.05
N CYS A 45 23.99 -10.15 8.02
CA CYS A 45 24.39 -9.17 9.02
C CYS A 45 24.92 -7.87 8.39
N GLU A 46 25.77 -7.98 7.38
CA GLU A 46 26.32 -6.81 6.68
C GLU A 46 25.26 -6.03 5.91
N ARG A 47 24.34 -6.73 5.25
CA ARG A 47 23.24 -6.10 4.52
C ARG A 47 22.31 -5.36 5.49
N LEU A 48 21.93 -6.00 6.59
CA LEU A 48 21.11 -5.41 7.65
C LEU A 48 21.81 -4.20 8.31
N GLU A 49 23.14 -4.24 8.44
CA GLU A 49 23.93 -3.10 8.94
C GLU A 49 23.83 -1.89 8.00
N GLN A 50 23.86 -2.10 6.68
CA GLN A 50 23.65 -0.99 5.73
C GLN A 50 22.22 -0.44 5.80
N GLN A 51 21.22 -1.31 5.83
CA GLN A 51 19.81 -0.91 5.94
C GLN A 51 19.55 -0.12 7.22
N MET A 52 20.19 -0.49 8.34
CA MET A 52 20.08 0.23 9.61
C MET A 52 20.67 1.65 9.57
N LYS A 53 21.52 1.99 8.59
CA LYS A 53 21.97 3.38 8.39
C LYS A 53 20.90 4.28 7.77
N CYS A 54 19.88 3.69 7.13
CA CYS A 54 18.82 4.42 6.45
C CYS A 54 17.61 4.72 7.37
N VAL A 55 17.63 4.28 8.63
CA VAL A 55 16.52 4.40 9.59
C VAL A 55 16.00 5.83 9.71
N ASP A 56 16.89 6.82 9.80
CA ASP A 56 16.51 8.23 9.93
C ASP A 56 15.77 8.73 8.69
N VAL A 57 16.17 8.27 7.50
CA VAL A 57 15.48 8.59 6.23
C VAL A 57 14.11 7.93 6.18
N LEU A 58 13.98 6.69 6.66
CA LEU A 58 12.70 5.97 6.69
C LEU A 58 11.67 6.62 7.62
N ASN A 59 12.13 7.23 8.71
CA ASN A 59 11.26 7.93 9.66
C ASN A 59 11.00 9.39 9.26
N ASN A 60 11.64 9.89 8.21
CA ASN A 60 11.46 11.26 7.74
C ASN A 60 10.14 11.40 6.97
N PHE A 61 9.15 12.00 7.62
CA PHE A 61 7.85 12.33 7.07
C PHE A 61 7.53 13.81 7.36
N PRO A 62 6.75 14.48 6.49
CA PRO A 62 6.47 15.91 6.65
C PRO A 62 5.32 16.21 7.63
N PHE A 63 4.83 15.23 8.38
CA PHE A 63 3.59 15.37 9.14
C PHE A 63 3.83 15.88 10.55
N THR A 64 2.87 16.64 11.09
CA THR A 64 2.96 17.09 12.49
C THR A 64 2.83 15.95 13.50
N PHE A 65 2.37 14.78 13.03
CA PHE A 65 2.18 13.57 13.83
C PHE A 65 3.29 12.53 13.61
N SER A 66 4.34 12.84 12.86
CA SER A 66 5.37 11.86 12.50
C SER A 66 6.05 11.24 13.71
N GLU A 67 6.37 12.01 14.75
CA GLU A 67 6.94 11.48 15.99
C GLU A 67 5.98 10.52 16.72
N GLU A 68 4.71 10.89 16.80
CA GLU A 68 3.64 10.07 17.40
C GLU A 68 3.47 8.74 16.64
N ALA A 69 3.42 8.78 15.31
CA ALA A 69 3.14 7.61 14.45
C ALA A 69 4.36 6.72 14.17
N THR A 70 5.56 7.15 14.57
CA THR A 70 6.81 6.39 14.33
C THR A 70 7.48 6.08 15.66
N VAL A 71 8.25 7.01 16.22
CA VAL A 71 9.09 6.83 17.41
C VAL A 71 8.25 6.39 18.61
N GLN A 72 7.16 7.09 18.92
CA GLN A 72 6.35 6.79 20.11
C GLN A 72 5.63 5.43 20.01
N VAL A 73 5.23 5.00 18.80
CA VAL A 73 4.71 3.65 18.57
C VAL A 73 5.81 2.60 18.73
N CYS A 74 7.00 2.81 18.18
CA CYS A 74 8.14 1.91 18.36
C CYS A 74 8.54 1.74 19.83
N GLU A 75 8.46 2.82 20.61
CA GLU A 75 8.76 2.85 22.04
C GLU A 75 7.60 2.36 22.92
N LYS A 76 6.48 1.96 22.30
CA LYS A 76 5.25 1.49 22.98
C LYS A 76 4.64 2.54 23.92
N GLN A 77 4.89 3.82 23.66
CA GLN A 77 4.23 4.94 24.33
C GLN A 77 2.86 5.21 23.69
N GLU A 78 2.77 4.99 22.38
CA GLU A 78 1.55 5.08 21.60
C GLU A 78 1.25 3.75 20.91
N THR A 79 0.01 3.59 20.48
CA THR A 79 -0.46 2.45 19.69
C THR A 79 -1.21 2.98 18.49
N ARG A 80 -1.40 2.14 17.47
CA ARG A 80 -2.23 2.56 16.33
C ARG A 80 -3.65 2.92 16.72
N CYS A 81 -4.24 2.13 17.63
CA CYS A 81 -5.56 2.39 18.15
C CYS A 81 -5.66 3.70 18.96
N SER A 82 -4.66 4.06 19.77
CA SER A 82 -4.66 5.36 20.49
C SER A 82 -4.50 6.54 19.53
N PHE A 83 -3.63 6.42 18.53
CA PHE A 83 -3.44 7.42 17.47
C PHE A 83 -4.75 7.74 16.73
N LEU A 84 -5.50 6.71 16.32
CA LEU A 84 -6.78 6.85 15.63
C LEU A 84 -7.87 7.40 16.56
N SER A 85 -7.90 6.94 17.82
CA SER A 85 -8.89 7.37 18.82
C SER A 85 -8.79 8.86 19.12
N LYS A 86 -7.57 9.40 19.27
CA LYS A 86 -7.32 10.84 19.48
C LYS A 86 -7.87 11.73 18.36
N ARG A 87 -8.05 11.16 17.17
CA ARG A 87 -8.53 11.84 15.96
C ARG A 87 -9.99 11.53 15.65
N GLY A 88 -10.68 10.74 16.48
CA GLY A 88 -12.09 10.40 16.30
C GLY A 88 -12.38 9.46 15.12
N ILE A 89 -11.34 8.83 14.56
CA ILE A 89 -11.42 7.99 13.35
C ILE A 89 -11.16 6.50 13.64
N HIS A 90 -11.13 6.11 14.92
CA HIS A 90 -10.96 4.70 15.27
C HIS A 90 -12.24 3.90 15.03
N GLY A 91 -12.16 2.85 14.22
CA GLY A 91 -13.25 1.89 14.03
C GLY A 91 -14.43 2.41 13.18
N VAL A 92 -14.20 3.45 12.37
CA VAL A 92 -15.21 4.07 11.50
C VAL A 92 -14.81 3.95 10.04
N GLY A 93 -15.81 3.75 9.16
CA GLY A 93 -15.65 3.66 7.70
C GLY A 93 -14.39 2.93 7.25
N MET A 94 -13.62 3.57 6.37
CA MET A 94 -12.38 3.05 5.80
C MET A 94 -11.27 2.84 6.83
N TRP A 95 -11.36 3.49 8.01
CA TRP A 95 -10.36 3.40 9.07
C TRP A 95 -10.47 2.16 9.93
N MET A 96 -11.55 1.38 9.76
CA MET A 96 -11.81 0.19 10.58
C MET A 96 -10.67 -0.83 10.52
N CYS A 97 -10.04 -0.99 9.35
CA CYS A 97 -8.99 -1.99 9.13
C CYS A 97 -7.58 -1.53 9.46
N GLU A 98 -7.40 -0.26 9.86
CA GLU A 98 -6.08 0.26 10.18
C GLU A 98 -5.52 -0.38 11.46
N CYS A 99 -6.38 -0.72 12.44
CA CYS A 99 -5.98 -1.39 13.69
C CYS A 99 -6.53 -2.83 13.76
N SER A 100 -5.83 -3.72 14.48
CA SER A 100 -6.22 -5.12 14.69
C SER A 100 -7.59 -5.28 15.38
N CYS A 101 -8.07 -4.25 16.09
CA CYS A 101 -9.40 -4.23 16.68
C CYS A 101 -10.53 -4.36 15.65
N GLY A 102 -10.37 -3.87 14.41
CA GLY A 102 -11.42 -3.95 13.39
C GLY A 102 -11.57 -5.33 12.73
N LEU A 103 -10.51 -6.15 12.77
CA LEU A 103 -10.48 -7.50 12.20
C LEU A 103 -11.03 -8.57 13.16
N SER A 104 -11.25 -8.23 14.43
CA SER A 104 -11.73 -9.15 15.47
C SER A 104 -13.20 -9.57 15.30
N SER A 105 -13.91 -9.00 14.32
CA SER A 105 -15.27 -9.36 13.97
C SER A 105 -15.30 -9.94 12.55
N SER A 106 -15.79 -11.18 12.46
CA SER A 106 -15.93 -12.06 11.28
C SER A 106 -16.65 -11.42 10.08
N ALA A 107 -17.02 -12.21 9.05
CA ALA A 107 -17.78 -11.79 7.86
C ALA A 107 -18.93 -10.78 8.08
N ALA A 108 -19.49 -10.70 9.30
CA ALA A 108 -20.42 -9.65 9.73
C ALA A 108 -19.85 -8.20 9.68
N SER A 109 -18.54 -7.98 9.77
CA SER A 109 -17.90 -6.65 9.65
C SER A 109 -17.92 -6.15 8.20
N PHE A 110 -17.71 -7.04 7.23
CA PHE A 110 -17.78 -6.72 5.81
C PHE A 110 -19.19 -6.26 5.41
N GLU A 111 -20.24 -6.89 5.94
CA GLU A 111 -21.61 -6.46 5.69
C GLU A 111 -22.00 -5.19 6.46
N ARG A 112 -21.49 -5.00 7.68
CA ARG A 112 -21.77 -3.82 8.50
C ARG A 112 -21.07 -2.56 7.97
N ALA A 113 -19.90 -2.69 7.35
CA ALA A 113 -19.19 -1.59 6.68
C ALA A 113 -20.04 -0.95 5.57
N ARG A 114 -20.75 -1.76 4.75
CA ARG A 114 -21.63 -1.27 3.67
C ARG A 114 -22.81 -0.40 4.11
N SER A 115 -23.18 -0.42 5.39
CA SER A 115 -24.37 0.26 5.90
C SER A 115 -24.15 1.73 6.26
N LYS A 116 -22.89 2.18 6.33
CA LYS A 116 -22.53 3.59 6.51
C LYS A 116 -21.99 4.14 5.19
N ASP A 117 -22.35 5.38 4.91
CA ASP A 117 -21.80 6.20 3.83
C ASP A 117 -20.26 6.05 3.83
N ASP A 118 -19.69 5.45 2.78
CA ASP A 118 -18.25 5.14 2.68
C ASP A 118 -17.43 6.43 2.40
N GLY A 119 -17.54 7.37 3.33
CA GLY A 119 -16.86 8.65 3.32
C GLY A 119 -15.47 8.59 3.97
N TRP A 120 -14.79 9.73 3.96
CA TRP A 120 -13.48 9.88 4.60
C TRP A 120 -13.53 9.87 6.14
N ASP A 121 -14.71 10.02 6.74
CA ASP A 121 -14.89 10.26 8.19
C ASP A 121 -14.02 11.44 8.72
N LEU A 122 -13.74 12.41 7.85
CA LEU A 122 -12.95 13.60 8.13
C LEU A 122 -13.66 14.86 7.62
N PRO A 123 -13.46 16.02 8.27
CA PRO A 123 -13.88 17.32 7.76
C PRO A 123 -13.28 17.63 6.38
N CYS A 124 -13.94 18.48 5.60
CA CYS A 124 -13.56 18.75 4.20
C CYS A 124 -12.13 19.28 4.05
N ILE A 125 -11.65 20.05 5.03
CA ILE A 125 -10.28 20.60 5.04
C ILE A 125 -9.20 19.52 5.23
N LEU A 126 -9.55 18.34 5.75
CA LEU A 126 -8.60 17.27 6.04
C LEU A 126 -8.62 16.16 4.99
N CYS A 127 -9.51 16.20 4.01
CA CYS A 127 -9.68 15.09 3.08
C CYS A 127 -9.97 15.53 1.64
N PRO A 128 -9.57 14.72 0.66
CA PRO A 128 -9.79 15.00 -0.76
C PRO A 128 -11.23 14.68 -1.21
N CYS A 129 -12.23 15.38 -0.66
CA CYS A 129 -13.66 15.10 -0.94
C CYS A 129 -14.22 15.73 -2.23
N TYR A 130 -13.43 16.53 -2.94
CA TYR A 130 -13.78 17.11 -4.25
C TYR A 130 -12.53 17.19 -5.14
N GLY A 131 -12.71 17.53 -6.42
CA GLY A 131 -11.61 17.61 -7.39
C GLY A 131 -10.54 18.65 -7.02
N PRO A 132 -9.28 18.45 -7.44
CA PRO A 132 -8.21 19.40 -7.18
C PRO A 132 -8.46 20.73 -7.92
N SER A 133 -7.97 21.85 -7.36
CA SER A 133 -8.10 23.19 -7.96
C SER A 133 -7.36 23.35 -9.29
N SER A 134 -6.32 22.54 -9.51
CA SER A 134 -5.57 22.49 -10.76
C SER A 134 -5.07 21.07 -11.02
N PRO A 135 -4.87 20.67 -12.30
CA PRO A 135 -4.22 19.40 -12.60
C PRO A 135 -2.77 19.40 -12.08
N ILE A 136 -2.21 18.20 -11.93
CA ILE A 136 -0.81 18.01 -11.54
C ILE A 136 0.10 18.65 -12.61
N SER A 137 0.83 19.70 -12.23
CA SER A 137 1.72 20.45 -13.14
C SER A 137 3.16 19.95 -13.15
N LYS A 138 3.59 19.28 -12.06
CA LYS A 138 4.91 18.65 -11.90
C LYS A 138 4.71 17.29 -11.24
N ASP A 139 5.63 16.36 -11.49
CA ASP A 139 5.62 15.07 -10.81
C ASP A 139 5.60 15.26 -9.28
N LEU A 140 4.62 14.64 -8.61
CA LEU A 140 4.59 14.59 -7.15
C LEU A 140 5.76 13.74 -6.65
N CYS A 141 6.68 14.32 -5.87
CA CYS A 141 7.87 13.64 -5.38
C CYS A 141 7.74 13.15 -3.92
N GLY A 142 6.61 13.44 -3.27
CA GLY A 142 6.28 12.84 -1.98
C GLY A 142 5.10 13.51 -1.28
N TRP A 143 4.90 13.14 -0.02
CA TRP A 143 3.74 13.56 0.76
C TRP A 143 3.56 15.07 0.87
N LYS A 144 4.65 15.84 1.01
CA LYS A 144 4.57 17.30 1.13
C LYS A 144 3.96 17.92 -0.14
N ASP A 145 4.42 17.48 -1.31
CA ASP A 145 3.94 17.98 -2.60
C ASP A 145 2.46 17.63 -2.82
N TYR A 146 2.06 16.41 -2.46
CA TYR A 146 0.66 15.99 -2.56
C TYR A 146 -0.26 16.82 -1.65
N TYR A 147 0.14 17.02 -0.39
CA TYR A 147 -0.65 17.80 0.58
C TYR A 147 -0.76 19.26 0.17
N GLU A 148 0.32 19.86 -0.34
CA GLU A 148 0.33 21.22 -0.87
C GLU A 148 -0.59 21.33 -2.09
N TRP A 149 -0.47 20.41 -3.05
CA TRP A 149 -1.32 20.37 -4.24
C TRP A 149 -2.81 20.20 -3.92
N ARG A 150 -3.14 19.34 -2.95
CA ARG A 150 -4.52 19.14 -2.49
C ARG A 150 -5.02 20.18 -1.50
N SER A 151 -4.16 21.12 -1.08
CA SER A 151 -4.48 22.09 -0.03
C SER A 151 -4.95 21.44 1.27
N ILE A 152 -4.34 20.30 1.64
CA ILE A 152 -4.62 19.55 2.87
C ILE A 152 -3.51 19.89 3.88
N PRO A 153 -3.84 20.21 5.15
CA PRO A 153 -2.84 20.50 6.15
C PRO A 153 -2.10 19.23 6.60
N LEU A 154 -0.81 19.37 6.93
CA LEU A 154 0.09 18.26 7.32
C LEU A 154 -0.26 17.60 8.67
N HIS A 155 -1.28 18.09 9.37
CA HIS A 155 -1.84 17.41 10.55
C HIS A 155 -3.00 16.46 10.20
N SER A 156 -3.47 16.45 8.96
CA SER A 156 -4.47 15.47 8.51
C SER A 156 -3.85 14.07 8.45
N PRO A 157 -4.50 13.04 9.01
CA PRO A 157 -4.00 11.66 8.98
C PRO A 157 -4.27 10.94 7.65
N ILE A 158 -4.83 11.62 6.64
CA ILE A 158 -5.38 10.99 5.43
C ILE A 158 -4.36 10.21 4.60
N ALA A 159 -3.06 10.47 4.78
CA ALA A 159 -1.97 9.69 4.18
C ALA A 159 -1.98 8.21 4.60
N LEU A 160 -2.60 7.86 5.74
CA LEU A 160 -2.77 6.47 6.16
C LEU A 160 -3.70 5.68 5.23
N LEU A 161 -4.58 6.34 4.47
CA LEU A 161 -5.46 5.72 3.49
C LEU A 161 -4.98 5.98 2.05
N LEU A 162 -4.47 7.19 1.79
CA LEU A 162 -4.07 7.62 0.45
C LEU A 162 -2.78 6.97 -0.05
N HIS A 163 -2.03 6.28 0.79
CA HIS A 163 -0.81 5.61 0.32
C HIS A 163 -1.13 4.57 -0.78
N TRP A 164 -2.32 3.97 -0.81
CA TRP A 164 -2.72 3.04 -1.87
C TRP A 164 -2.73 3.69 -3.27
N PRO A 165 -3.58 4.71 -3.55
CA PRO A 165 -3.61 5.34 -4.86
C PRO A 165 -2.30 6.07 -5.21
N LEU A 166 -1.61 6.64 -4.21
CA LEU A 166 -0.34 7.35 -4.45
C LEU A 166 0.82 6.39 -4.74
N THR A 167 0.81 5.18 -4.16
CA THR A 167 1.75 4.13 -4.54
C THR A 167 1.49 3.66 -5.96
N ILE A 168 0.23 3.53 -6.40
CA ILE A 168 -0.10 3.22 -7.81
C ILE A 168 0.43 4.30 -8.75
N TYR A 169 0.21 5.57 -8.39
CA TYR A 169 0.71 6.71 -9.16
C TYR A 169 2.23 6.67 -9.31
N TYR A 170 2.96 6.47 -8.21
CA TYR A 170 4.41 6.43 -8.23
C TYR A 170 4.94 5.16 -8.92
N ALA A 171 4.27 4.02 -8.76
CA ALA A 171 4.54 2.79 -9.51
C ALA A 171 4.45 3.00 -11.03
N ALA A 172 3.42 3.71 -11.49
CA ALA A 172 3.30 4.07 -12.91
C ALA A 172 4.46 4.97 -13.39
N GLN A 173 4.93 5.89 -12.55
CA GLN A 173 6.09 6.74 -12.87
C GLN A 173 7.38 5.91 -13.01
N VAL A 174 7.68 5.04 -12.04
CA VAL A 174 8.91 4.22 -12.06
C VAL A 174 8.87 3.13 -13.14
N ALA A 175 7.67 2.67 -13.52
CA ALA A 175 7.46 1.80 -14.68
C ALA A 175 7.56 2.53 -16.03
N GLY A 176 7.80 3.85 -16.03
CA GLY A 176 7.96 4.65 -17.24
C GLY A 176 6.65 5.02 -17.94
N LEU A 177 5.48 4.73 -17.36
CA LEU A 177 4.16 4.95 -17.99
C LEU A 177 3.85 6.42 -18.29
N ARG A 178 4.51 7.38 -17.64
CA ARG A 178 4.35 8.81 -17.98
C ARG A 178 4.97 9.19 -19.33
N SER A 179 6.06 8.52 -19.74
CA SER A 179 6.67 8.71 -21.05
C SER A 179 5.76 8.25 -22.19
N PHE A 180 4.80 7.38 -21.87
CA PHE A 180 3.79 6.86 -22.79
C PHE A 180 2.51 7.70 -22.81
N SER A 181 2.49 8.95 -22.35
CA SER A 181 1.30 9.83 -22.43
C SER A 181 0.73 10.01 -23.85
N SER A 182 1.50 9.67 -24.89
CA SER A 182 1.05 9.58 -26.28
C SER A 182 0.52 8.18 -26.70
N GLU A 183 0.86 7.09 -25.99
CA GLU A 183 0.48 5.70 -26.32
C GLU A 183 -0.57 5.11 -25.37
N ILE A 184 -0.54 5.49 -24.08
CA ILE A 184 -1.65 5.29 -23.15
C ILE A 184 -2.75 6.20 -23.65
N GLY A 185 -3.69 5.64 -24.42
CA GLY A 185 -4.85 6.36 -24.89
C GLY A 185 -5.68 6.90 -23.72
N ARG A 186 -6.96 7.19 -23.97
CA ARG A 186 -7.89 7.65 -22.92
C ARG A 186 -8.18 6.60 -21.81
N LYS A 187 -7.44 5.49 -21.73
CA LYS A 187 -7.66 4.38 -20.78
C LYS A 187 -6.33 3.85 -20.22
N LEU A 188 -6.27 3.66 -18.90
CA LEU A 188 -5.20 2.97 -18.18
C LEU A 188 -5.79 1.73 -17.52
N CYS A 189 -5.32 0.55 -17.91
CA CYS A 189 -5.71 -0.74 -17.31
C CYS A 189 -4.63 -1.21 -16.34
N ILE A 190 -4.99 -1.41 -15.06
CA ILE A 190 -4.09 -1.82 -13.99
C ILE A 190 -4.59 -3.16 -13.45
N HIS A 191 -3.72 -4.15 -13.33
CA HIS A 191 -4.00 -5.35 -12.56
C HIS A 191 -3.39 -5.19 -11.16
N TYR A 192 -4.24 -5.10 -10.14
CA TYR A 192 -3.88 -4.97 -8.74
C TYR A 192 -3.93 -6.35 -8.09
N LEU A 193 -2.80 -6.85 -7.59
CA LEU A 193 -2.67 -8.21 -7.06
C LEU A 193 -2.58 -8.22 -5.54
N GLY A 194 -3.25 -9.20 -4.92
CA GLY A 194 -3.18 -9.46 -3.49
C GLY A 194 -3.86 -8.43 -2.59
N PRO A 195 -5.09 -7.95 -2.90
CA PRO A 195 -5.81 -7.05 -2.00
C PRO A 195 -6.19 -7.77 -0.70
N GLU A 196 -6.01 -7.09 0.43
CA GLU A 196 -6.44 -7.55 1.74
C GLU A 196 -7.27 -6.44 2.41
N GLN A 197 -6.62 -5.54 3.14
CA GLN A 197 -7.26 -4.42 3.85
C GLN A 197 -7.95 -3.45 2.86
N GLU A 198 -7.40 -3.34 1.66
CA GLU A 198 -7.86 -2.47 0.58
C GLU A 198 -9.29 -2.80 0.13
N LEU A 199 -9.74 -4.04 0.33
CA LEU A 199 -11.11 -4.47 0.01
C LEU A 199 -12.17 -3.72 0.83
N LEU A 200 -11.80 -3.18 1.99
CA LEU A 200 -12.63 -2.36 2.87
C LEU A 200 -12.34 -0.86 2.72
N GLN A 201 -11.46 -0.49 1.79
CA GLN A 201 -11.03 0.88 1.54
C GLN A 201 -11.18 1.25 0.06
N LEU A 202 -11.95 0.51 -0.73
CA LEU A 202 -12.08 0.72 -2.18
C LEU A 202 -12.38 2.16 -2.62
N PRO A 203 -13.18 2.97 -1.89
CA PRO A 203 -13.39 4.37 -2.24
C PRO A 203 -12.12 5.23 -2.30
N VAL A 204 -11.03 4.85 -1.63
CA VAL A 204 -9.74 5.57 -1.69
C VAL A 204 -9.20 5.63 -3.12
N PHE A 205 -9.49 4.61 -3.94
CA PHE A 205 -9.05 4.56 -5.34
C PHE A 205 -9.75 5.58 -6.23
N GLY A 206 -10.81 6.23 -5.75
CA GLY A 206 -11.45 7.37 -6.42
C GLY A 206 -10.46 8.53 -6.65
N GLU A 207 -9.43 8.62 -5.81
CA GLU A 207 -8.35 9.60 -5.95
C GLU A 207 -7.55 9.46 -7.26
N LEU A 208 -7.53 8.26 -7.87
CA LEU A 208 -6.82 8.02 -9.13
C LEU A 208 -7.32 8.91 -10.27
N ARG A 209 -8.55 9.44 -10.16
CA ARG A 209 -9.13 10.40 -11.12
C ARG A 209 -8.38 11.74 -11.13
N ALA A 210 -7.93 12.17 -9.96
CA ALA A 210 -7.13 13.37 -9.80
C ALA A 210 -5.68 13.13 -10.22
N LEU A 211 -5.16 11.93 -9.96
CA LEU A 211 -3.78 11.52 -10.23
C LEU A 211 -3.50 11.23 -11.72
N PHE A 212 -4.53 10.82 -12.47
CA PHE A 212 -4.48 10.53 -13.90
C PHE A 212 -5.51 11.38 -14.68
N PRO A 213 -5.29 12.71 -14.77
CA PRO A 213 -6.26 13.62 -15.38
C PRO A 213 -6.51 13.27 -16.85
N GLY A 214 -7.79 13.17 -17.24
CA GLY A 214 -8.19 12.87 -18.62
C GLY A 214 -8.04 11.41 -19.06
N VAL A 215 -7.65 10.51 -18.15
CA VAL A 215 -7.51 9.07 -18.40
C VAL A 215 -8.60 8.31 -17.63
N GLN A 216 -9.26 7.35 -18.29
CA GLN A 216 -10.16 6.41 -17.63
C GLN A 216 -9.34 5.29 -16.99
N VAL A 217 -9.37 5.18 -15.67
CA VAL A 217 -8.61 4.15 -14.96
C VAL A 217 -9.51 2.94 -14.74
N HIS A 218 -9.07 1.79 -15.23
CA HIS A 218 -9.72 0.50 -15.05
C HIS A 218 -8.80 -0.39 -14.24
N MET A 219 -9.30 -0.93 -13.14
CA MET A 219 -8.55 -1.79 -12.23
C MET A 219 -9.21 -3.17 -12.15
N GLU A 220 -8.47 -4.18 -12.54
CA GLU A 220 -8.78 -5.57 -12.20
C GLU A 220 -8.10 -5.85 -10.86
N ILE A 221 -8.88 -6.13 -9.81
CA ILE A 221 -8.40 -6.37 -8.45
C ILE A 221 -8.48 -7.87 -8.20
N ILE A 222 -7.34 -8.54 -8.08
CA ILE A 222 -7.22 -10.00 -8.11
C ILE A 222 -6.55 -10.53 -6.85
N GLY A 223 -7.19 -11.46 -6.14
CA GLY A 223 -6.54 -12.16 -5.05
C GLY A 223 -7.39 -13.24 -4.39
N PRO A 224 -6.75 -14.19 -3.68
CA PRO A 224 -7.44 -15.29 -3.01
C PRO A 224 -8.32 -14.84 -1.84
N GLU A 225 -7.98 -13.72 -1.19
CA GLU A 225 -8.68 -13.17 -0.02
C GLU A 225 -9.98 -12.43 -0.38
N ILE A 226 -10.26 -12.21 -1.67
CA ILE A 226 -11.54 -11.64 -2.10
C ILE A 226 -12.69 -12.59 -1.67
N PRO A 227 -13.71 -12.10 -0.95
CA PRO A 227 -14.84 -12.92 -0.54
C PRO A 227 -15.57 -13.54 -1.74
N PRO A 228 -15.99 -14.83 -1.70
CA PRO A 228 -16.67 -15.48 -2.84
C PRO A 228 -17.92 -14.76 -3.33
N ASN A 229 -18.66 -14.10 -2.43
CA ASN A 229 -19.86 -13.32 -2.77
C ASN A 229 -19.57 -11.99 -3.49
N ARG A 230 -18.29 -11.58 -3.57
CA ARG A 230 -17.84 -10.37 -4.28
C ARG A 230 -17.07 -10.69 -5.57
N ASP A 231 -16.87 -11.97 -5.87
CA ASP A 231 -16.23 -12.37 -7.12
C ASP A 231 -17.07 -11.91 -8.33
N GLY A 232 -16.43 -11.21 -9.27
CA GLY A 232 -17.08 -10.55 -10.41
C GLY A 232 -17.79 -9.22 -10.10
N GLU A 233 -17.71 -8.70 -8.87
CA GLU A 233 -18.33 -7.41 -8.52
C GLU A 233 -17.66 -6.26 -9.29
N LYS A 234 -18.46 -5.44 -9.97
CA LYS A 234 -18.01 -4.22 -10.65
C LYS A 234 -18.44 -2.99 -9.87
N ILE A 235 -17.47 -2.11 -9.59
CA ILE A 235 -17.65 -0.90 -8.78
C ILE A 235 -17.24 0.30 -9.62
N TYR A 236 -18.06 1.35 -9.59
CA TYR A 236 -17.85 2.58 -10.34
C TYR A 236 -17.64 3.74 -9.37
N LEU A 237 -16.43 4.28 -9.32
CA LEU A 237 -16.09 5.43 -8.50
C LEU A 237 -16.28 6.71 -9.33
N CYS A 238 -17.54 7.14 -9.42
CA CYS A 238 -17.99 8.30 -10.20
C CYS A 238 -17.90 9.63 -9.43
N SER A 239 -17.71 9.59 -8.11
CA SER A 239 -17.43 10.73 -7.22
C SER A 239 -16.21 10.46 -6.34
N TYR A 240 -15.78 11.46 -5.56
CA TYR A 240 -14.81 11.28 -4.47
C TYR A 240 -15.57 10.84 -3.21
N ALA A 241 -14.90 10.14 -2.29
CA ALA A 241 -15.49 9.84 -0.99
C ALA A 241 -15.86 11.13 -0.24
N HIS A 242 -16.96 11.10 0.49
CA HIS A 242 -17.58 12.30 1.06
C HIS A 242 -16.91 12.70 2.38
N CYS A 243 -16.88 13.99 2.70
CA CYS A 243 -16.45 14.47 4.02
C CYS A 243 -17.60 14.45 5.04
N THR A 244 -17.28 14.71 6.31
CA THR A 244 -18.29 14.78 7.39
C THR A 244 -19.06 16.09 7.42
N ASP A 245 -18.53 17.19 6.87
CA ASP A 245 -19.16 18.52 6.93
C ASP A 245 -20.49 18.57 6.18
N SER A 246 -21.58 18.97 6.84
CA SER A 246 -22.95 18.94 6.29
C SER A 246 -23.15 19.86 5.08
N ASP A 247 -22.52 21.03 5.10
CA ASP A 247 -22.69 22.06 4.06
C ASP A 247 -21.61 22.00 2.97
N CYS A 248 -20.83 20.91 2.92
CA CYS A 248 -19.78 20.76 1.93
C CYS A 248 -20.37 20.53 0.54
N ILE A 249 -19.73 21.12 -0.48
CA ILE A 249 -20.07 20.94 -1.88
C ILE A 249 -20.04 19.47 -2.32
N CYS A 250 -19.26 18.61 -1.65
CA CYS A 250 -19.21 17.18 -1.98
C CYS A 250 -20.53 16.43 -1.68
N LYS A 251 -21.41 17.02 -0.87
CA LYS A 251 -22.76 16.49 -0.56
C LYS A 251 -23.84 17.10 -1.42
N SER A 252 -23.50 18.14 -2.18
CA SER A 252 -24.45 18.71 -3.13
C SER A 252 -24.65 17.72 -4.28
N PRO A 253 -25.89 17.47 -4.70
CA PRO A 253 -26.15 16.76 -5.94
C PRO A 253 -25.82 17.71 -7.12
N SER A 254 -24.54 18.01 -7.34
CA SER A 254 -24.12 18.89 -8.43
C SER A 254 -23.40 18.11 -9.53
N GLU A 255 -24.08 18.05 -10.68
CA GLU A 255 -23.67 17.69 -12.04
C GLU A 255 -23.62 16.20 -12.47
N GLU A 256 -24.58 15.37 -12.04
CA GLU A 256 -24.85 14.10 -12.72
C GLU A 256 -25.81 14.23 -13.93
N LEU A 257 -26.34 15.44 -14.23
CA LEU A 257 -27.41 15.63 -15.21
C LEU A 257 -27.16 16.63 -16.36
N ASN A 258 -25.91 16.83 -16.80
CA ASN A 258 -25.63 17.50 -18.09
C ASN A 258 -25.05 16.50 -19.10
N GLN A 259 -25.87 15.52 -19.50
CA GLN A 259 -25.63 14.69 -20.69
C GLN A 259 -25.97 15.39 -22.01
N SER A 260 -26.26 16.69 -22.00
CA SER A 260 -26.46 17.48 -23.21
C SER A 260 -25.46 18.64 -23.27
N VAL A 261 -24.72 18.67 -24.38
CA VAL A 261 -23.79 19.73 -24.82
C VAL A 261 -22.37 19.64 -24.25
N GLY A 262 -21.56 18.80 -24.91
CA GLY A 262 -20.17 19.12 -25.24
C GLY A 262 -19.16 19.33 -24.11
N THR A 263 -18.27 18.34 -23.94
CA THR A 263 -16.91 18.46 -23.37
C THR A 263 -16.79 18.69 -21.85
N VAL A 264 -16.97 17.64 -21.04
CA VAL A 264 -15.94 17.00 -20.18
C VAL A 264 -16.49 15.62 -19.80
N ARG A 265 -15.95 14.53 -20.36
CA ARG A 265 -16.26 13.18 -19.85
C ARG A 265 -15.59 13.08 -18.47
N SER A 266 -16.38 13.01 -17.41
CA SER A 266 -15.89 12.68 -16.07
C SER A 266 -15.13 11.35 -16.14
N SER A 267 -13.81 11.38 -15.98
CA SER A 267 -12.98 10.17 -15.97
C SER A 267 -13.37 9.33 -14.75
N ALA A 268 -14.13 8.25 -14.96
CA ALA A 268 -14.49 7.31 -13.92
C ALA A 268 -13.33 6.35 -13.64
N VAL A 269 -13.17 5.98 -12.36
CA VAL A 269 -12.36 4.80 -11.97
C VAL A 269 -13.31 3.62 -11.87
N THR A 270 -12.99 2.53 -12.56
CA THR A 270 -13.75 1.27 -12.48
C THR A 270 -12.89 0.23 -11.79
N LEU A 271 -13.46 -0.45 -10.80
CA LEU A 271 -12.85 -1.59 -10.14
C LEU A 271 -13.65 -2.85 -10.47
N HIS A 272 -12.96 -3.96 -10.69
CA HIS A 272 -13.59 -5.25 -10.93
C HIS A 272 -12.86 -6.32 -10.12
N LEU A 273 -13.59 -7.03 -9.28
CA LEU A 273 -13.01 -7.95 -8.29
C LEU A 273 -12.97 -9.37 -8.83
N HIS A 274 -11.84 -10.05 -8.66
CA HIS A 274 -11.61 -11.42 -9.11
C HIS A 274 -10.99 -12.28 -8.02
N LYS A 275 -11.78 -13.21 -7.48
CA LYS A 275 -11.29 -14.17 -6.50
C LYS A 275 -10.41 -15.22 -7.18
N GLY A 276 -9.19 -15.36 -6.69
CA GLY A 276 -8.27 -16.42 -7.09
C GLY A 276 -6.83 -15.93 -7.26
N PHE A 277 -5.94 -16.84 -7.62
CA PHE A 277 -4.58 -16.46 -7.95
C PHE A 277 -4.51 -15.88 -9.36
N TYR A 278 -3.64 -14.89 -9.55
CA TYR A 278 -3.50 -14.19 -10.82
C TYR A 278 -3.26 -15.15 -12.00
N HIS A 279 -2.37 -16.14 -11.81
CA HIS A 279 -2.04 -17.14 -12.83
C HIS A 279 -3.20 -18.06 -13.23
N ASP A 280 -4.19 -18.24 -12.36
CA ASP A 280 -5.38 -19.05 -12.65
C ASP A 280 -6.45 -18.22 -13.37
N CYS A 281 -6.67 -16.98 -12.92
CA CYS A 281 -7.74 -16.12 -13.42
C CYS A 281 -7.38 -15.34 -14.69
N PHE A 282 -6.08 -15.18 -15.00
CA PHE A 282 -5.60 -14.25 -16.03
C PHE A 282 -6.29 -14.41 -17.39
N ARG A 283 -6.45 -15.65 -17.88
CA ARG A 283 -7.06 -15.91 -19.19
C ARG A 283 -8.50 -15.44 -19.30
N ASP A 284 -9.25 -15.45 -18.20
CA ASP A 284 -10.62 -14.98 -18.19
C ASP A 284 -10.70 -13.46 -18.10
N ILE A 285 -9.75 -12.83 -17.40
CA ILE A 285 -9.69 -11.38 -17.19
C ILE A 285 -9.30 -10.65 -18.48
N ILE A 286 -8.30 -11.14 -19.22
CA ILE A 286 -7.79 -10.43 -20.41
C ILE A 286 -8.73 -10.44 -21.62
N LYS A 287 -9.89 -11.10 -21.54
CA LYS A 287 -10.88 -11.12 -22.62
C LYS A 287 -11.34 -9.70 -22.98
N ASP A 288 -11.38 -8.79 -22.01
CA ASP A 288 -11.89 -7.42 -22.18
C ASP A 288 -10.78 -6.38 -22.36
N SER A 289 -9.66 -6.49 -21.64
CA SER A 289 -8.48 -5.63 -21.86
C SER A 289 -7.20 -6.19 -21.27
N PHE A 290 -6.08 -5.94 -21.94
CA PHE A 290 -4.74 -6.29 -21.46
C PHE A 290 -4.22 -5.23 -20.46
N PRO A 291 -3.46 -5.62 -19.42
CA PRO A 291 -2.91 -4.66 -18.47
C PRO A 291 -1.81 -3.80 -19.09
N HIS A 292 -1.75 -2.53 -18.69
CA HIS A 292 -0.63 -1.64 -18.95
C HIS A 292 0.35 -1.62 -17.76
N LEU A 293 -0.15 -1.91 -16.57
CA LEU A 293 0.61 -2.00 -15.32
C LEU A 293 0.09 -3.18 -14.50
N ILE A 294 1.01 -3.93 -13.91
CA ILE A 294 0.70 -4.85 -12.82
C ILE A 294 1.28 -4.25 -11.55
N ILE A 295 0.49 -4.20 -10.48
CA ILE A 295 0.95 -3.74 -9.18
C ILE A 295 0.57 -4.74 -8.09
N ALA A 296 1.51 -5.03 -7.19
CA ALA A 296 1.27 -5.85 -6.01
C ALA A 296 1.84 -5.17 -4.76
N PRO A 297 1.00 -4.40 -4.05
CA PRO A 297 1.36 -3.81 -2.78
C PRO A 297 1.62 -4.85 -1.70
N ASN A 298 2.64 -4.63 -0.86
CA ASN A 298 3.01 -5.49 0.27
C ASN A 298 3.08 -6.98 -0.11
N ALA A 299 3.69 -7.28 -1.26
CA ALA A 299 3.50 -8.54 -1.97
C ALA A 299 3.97 -9.78 -1.20
N GLY A 300 4.99 -9.66 -0.35
CA GLY A 300 5.51 -10.79 0.42
C GLY A 300 6.00 -11.94 -0.48
N ILE A 301 6.64 -11.63 -1.61
CA ILE A 301 7.01 -12.63 -2.64
C ILE A 301 7.86 -13.76 -2.05
N ALA A 302 8.80 -13.43 -1.16
CA ALA A 302 9.64 -14.42 -0.51
C ALA A 302 8.90 -15.24 0.57
N ALA A 303 7.74 -14.77 1.03
CA ALA A 303 6.97 -15.41 2.10
C ALA A 303 5.94 -16.43 1.57
N TYR A 304 5.42 -16.24 0.35
CA TYR A 304 4.37 -17.10 -0.21
C TYR A 304 4.81 -17.81 -1.48
N SER A 305 4.80 -19.14 -1.47
CA SER A 305 5.22 -19.98 -2.60
C SER A 305 4.31 -19.85 -3.83
N SER A 306 3.05 -19.42 -3.64
CA SER A 306 2.07 -19.18 -4.71
C SER A 306 2.49 -18.10 -5.70
N TRP A 307 3.45 -17.25 -5.35
CA TRP A 307 4.00 -16.25 -6.25
C TRP A 307 4.73 -16.84 -7.46
N SER A 308 5.28 -18.05 -7.36
CA SER A 308 6.14 -18.62 -8.41
C SER A 308 5.46 -18.62 -9.78
N SER A 309 4.26 -19.19 -9.87
CA SER A 309 3.46 -19.23 -11.11
C SER A 309 3.03 -17.84 -11.58
N THR A 310 2.75 -16.92 -10.65
CA THR A 310 2.40 -15.53 -10.97
C THR A 310 3.58 -14.78 -11.59
N ILE A 311 4.79 -14.94 -11.04
CA ILE A 311 6.01 -14.31 -11.55
C ILE A 311 6.40 -14.86 -12.92
N GLU A 312 6.26 -16.18 -13.13
CA GLU A 312 6.44 -16.80 -14.44
C GLU A 312 5.47 -16.23 -15.48
N LEU A 313 4.17 -16.13 -15.13
CA LEU A 313 3.19 -15.51 -16.01
C LEU A 313 3.54 -14.05 -16.33
N ILE A 314 3.91 -13.23 -15.34
CA ILE A 314 4.30 -11.83 -15.54
C ILE A 314 5.48 -11.72 -16.51
N LYS A 315 6.47 -12.60 -16.38
CA LYS A 315 7.61 -12.69 -17.31
C LYS A 315 7.17 -13.04 -18.73
N GLU A 316 6.22 -13.98 -18.89
CA GLU A 316 5.72 -14.41 -20.20
C GLU A 316 4.96 -13.29 -20.92
N ILE A 317 4.10 -12.57 -20.20
CA ILE A 317 3.27 -11.51 -20.78
C ILE A 317 4.04 -10.19 -20.97
N ASN A 318 5.19 -10.04 -20.30
CA ASN A 318 6.14 -8.94 -20.47
C ASN A 318 5.49 -7.56 -20.30
N VAL A 319 4.63 -7.43 -19.28
CA VAL A 319 4.00 -6.18 -18.86
C VAL A 319 4.77 -5.62 -17.67
N PRO A 320 4.99 -4.29 -17.58
CA PRO A 320 5.64 -3.69 -16.42
C PRO A 320 4.93 -4.10 -15.12
N ALA A 321 5.67 -4.71 -14.21
CA ALA A 321 5.16 -5.13 -12.92
C ALA A 321 5.95 -4.48 -11.79
N VAL A 322 5.24 -3.80 -10.88
CA VAL A 322 5.82 -3.13 -9.72
C VAL A 322 5.26 -3.73 -8.44
N PHE A 323 6.16 -4.09 -7.52
CA PHE A 323 5.86 -4.69 -6.24
C PHE A 323 6.30 -3.74 -5.12
N SER A 324 5.62 -3.80 -3.99
CA SER A 324 6.07 -3.13 -2.77
C SER A 324 6.23 -4.10 -1.60
N ASP A 325 7.03 -3.73 -0.61
CA ASP A 325 7.13 -4.47 0.64
C ASP A 325 7.45 -3.54 1.84
N TYR A 326 7.36 -4.10 3.04
CA TYR A 326 7.41 -3.37 4.30
C TYR A 326 8.79 -2.82 4.66
N CYS A 327 9.86 -3.47 4.16
CA CYS A 327 11.24 -3.07 4.42
C CYS A 327 12.16 -3.53 3.28
N GLU A 328 13.35 -2.92 3.23
CA GLU A 328 14.36 -3.20 2.20
C GLU A 328 14.80 -4.68 2.20
N GLU A 329 14.84 -5.32 3.37
CA GLU A 329 15.19 -6.74 3.47
C GLU A 329 14.16 -7.66 2.79
N ALA A 330 12.87 -7.39 2.99
CA ALA A 330 11.82 -8.15 2.33
C ALA A 330 11.88 -7.98 0.81
N CYS A 331 12.14 -6.76 0.33
CA CYS A 331 12.38 -6.50 -1.10
C CYS A 331 13.62 -7.22 -1.63
N HIS A 332 14.71 -7.30 -0.86
CA HIS A 332 15.92 -8.00 -1.27
C HIS A 332 15.67 -9.51 -1.44
N LEU A 333 14.95 -10.12 -0.50
CA LEU A 333 14.56 -11.53 -0.60
C LEU A 333 13.62 -11.76 -1.79
N ALA A 334 12.62 -10.89 -1.96
CA ALA A 334 11.71 -10.93 -3.11
C ALA A 334 12.46 -10.81 -4.45
N ALA A 335 13.41 -9.88 -4.56
CA ALA A 335 14.24 -9.68 -5.74
C ALA A 335 15.07 -10.92 -6.08
N SER A 336 15.57 -11.61 -5.05
CA SER A 336 16.32 -12.87 -5.20
C SER A 336 15.43 -13.97 -5.75
N CYS A 337 14.19 -14.10 -5.26
CA CYS A 337 13.18 -15.02 -5.80
C CYS A 337 12.85 -14.71 -7.26
N ILE A 338 12.55 -13.45 -7.60
CA ILE A 338 12.24 -13.02 -8.97
C ILE A 338 13.41 -13.33 -9.90
N THR A 339 14.65 -12.97 -9.52
CA THR A 339 15.84 -13.19 -10.35
C THR A 339 16.08 -14.68 -10.58
N THR A 340 15.85 -15.51 -9.56
CA THR A 340 15.99 -16.97 -9.65
C THR A 340 14.98 -17.58 -10.61
N LEU A 341 13.71 -17.19 -10.51
CA LEU A 341 12.63 -17.71 -11.36
C LEU A 341 12.74 -17.19 -12.80
N THR A 342 13.12 -15.93 -12.96
CA THR A 342 13.07 -15.27 -14.27
C THR A 342 14.39 -15.37 -15.04
N GLY A 343 15.52 -15.53 -14.34
CA GLY A 343 16.85 -15.41 -14.92
C GLY A 343 17.20 -13.98 -15.37
N ARG A 344 16.43 -12.97 -14.94
CA ARG A 344 16.61 -11.56 -15.32
C ARG A 344 16.82 -10.69 -14.07
N PRO A 345 17.65 -9.63 -14.16
CA PRO A 345 17.68 -8.63 -13.12
C PRO A 345 16.35 -7.86 -13.07
N LEU A 346 16.11 -7.16 -11.97
CA LEU A 346 14.97 -6.25 -11.83
C LEU A 346 15.00 -5.15 -12.89
N SER A 347 13.85 -4.83 -13.47
CA SER A 347 13.67 -3.69 -14.37
C SER A 347 13.60 -2.36 -13.60
N VAL A 348 13.07 -2.40 -12.38
CA VAL A 348 13.03 -1.28 -11.43
C VAL A 348 13.81 -1.68 -10.17
N PRO A 349 14.92 -0.99 -9.85
CA PRO A 349 15.70 -1.30 -8.65
C PRO A 349 14.90 -1.02 -7.39
N ILE A 350 15.29 -1.67 -6.28
CA ILE A 350 14.72 -1.41 -4.97
C ILE A 350 14.95 0.06 -4.61
N GLN A 351 13.87 0.79 -4.36
CA GLN A 351 13.91 2.21 -4.01
C GLN A 351 12.81 2.56 -3.01
N LEU A 352 13.06 3.61 -2.22
CA LEU A 352 12.09 4.09 -1.25
C LEU A 352 10.83 4.62 -1.96
N ASN A 353 9.65 4.24 -1.49
CA ASN A 353 8.40 4.85 -1.89
C ASN A 353 8.19 6.16 -1.09
N PRO A 354 8.15 7.33 -1.76
CA PRO A 354 7.93 8.59 -1.08
C PRO A 354 6.49 8.73 -0.53
N PHE A 355 5.58 7.84 -0.96
CA PHE A 355 4.19 7.76 -0.52
C PHE A 355 3.90 6.55 0.37
N ARG A 356 4.94 5.93 0.97
CA ARG A 356 4.74 4.89 1.99
C ARG A 356 3.83 5.39 3.12
N GLN A 357 3.08 4.49 3.73
CA GLN A 357 2.17 4.82 4.83
C GLN A 357 2.97 5.45 5.98
N PRO A 358 2.62 6.64 6.48
CA PRO A 358 3.40 7.34 7.51
C PRO A 358 3.06 6.88 8.91
N MET A 359 3.01 5.56 9.09
CA MET A 359 2.77 4.91 10.37
C MET A 359 3.53 3.59 10.42
N VAL A 360 4.34 3.43 11.47
CA VAL A 360 5.16 2.23 11.62
C VAL A 360 4.27 1.01 11.83
N VAL A 361 4.70 -0.12 11.28
CA VAL A 361 4.07 -1.42 11.52
C VAL A 361 4.51 -1.95 12.87
N GLU A 362 3.53 -2.28 13.71
CA GLU A 362 3.75 -2.88 15.02
C GLU A 362 4.25 -4.34 14.87
N ASP A 363 4.96 -4.84 15.89
CA ASP A 363 5.38 -6.26 15.99
C ASP A 363 6.26 -6.80 14.85
N SER A 364 7.08 -5.94 14.23
CA SER A 364 8.12 -6.39 13.28
C SER A 364 9.07 -7.42 13.90
N ALA A 365 9.54 -8.37 13.08
CA ALA A 365 10.53 -9.37 13.46
C ALA A 365 11.94 -8.76 13.62
N LEU A 366 12.22 -7.67 12.90
CA LEU A 366 13.51 -6.95 12.91
C LEU A 366 13.34 -5.56 13.52
N PHE A 367 14.41 -5.01 14.09
CA PHE A 367 14.44 -3.62 14.57
C PHE A 367 14.53 -2.58 13.43
N LEU A 368 14.45 -3.04 12.17
CA LEU A 368 14.27 -2.15 11.03
C LEU A 368 12.85 -1.55 11.06
N PRO A 369 12.70 -0.23 10.88
CA PRO A 369 11.40 0.38 10.67
C PRO A 369 10.71 -0.24 9.45
N CYS A 370 9.47 -0.66 9.66
CA CYS A 370 8.62 -1.22 8.61
C CYS A 370 7.42 -0.30 8.38
N TYR A 371 7.09 -0.05 7.12
CA TYR A 371 5.97 0.80 6.71
C TYR A 371 5.17 0.11 5.62
N SER A 372 3.84 0.23 5.60
CA SER A 372 3.07 -0.27 4.45
C SER A 372 3.54 0.44 3.18
N ASN A 373 3.77 -0.32 2.11
CA ASN A 373 4.32 0.15 0.85
C ASN A 373 5.66 0.90 0.99
N CYS A 374 6.56 0.46 1.87
CA CYS A 374 7.80 1.18 2.18
C CYS A 374 8.74 1.34 0.98
N PHE A 375 9.02 0.24 0.30
CA PHE A 375 9.93 0.20 -0.85
C PHE A 375 9.22 -0.35 -2.08
N LEU A 376 9.66 0.07 -3.26
CA LEU A 376 9.19 -0.43 -4.55
C LEU A 376 10.34 -1.05 -5.34
N PHE A 377 10.00 -2.05 -6.14
CA PHE A 377 10.89 -2.75 -7.08
C PHE A 377 10.04 -3.37 -8.18
N GLY A 378 10.64 -3.80 -9.30
CA GLY A 378 9.85 -4.25 -10.45
C GLY A 378 10.64 -5.10 -11.43
N MET A 379 9.91 -5.80 -12.31
CA MET A 379 10.46 -6.70 -13.32
C MET A 379 9.94 -6.43 -14.73
#